data_AF-A0A094EWI3-F1
#
_entry.id   AF-A0A094EWI3-F1
#
_cell.length_a   1.000
_cell.length_b   1.000
_cell.length_c   1.000
_cell.angle_alpha   90.00
_cell.angle_beta   90.00
_cell.angle_gamma   90.00
#
_symmetry.space_group_name_H-M   'P 1'
#
loop_
_entity.id
_entity.type
_entity.pdbx_description
1 polymer ?
#
loop_
_entity_poly.entity_id
_entity_poly.type
_entity_poly.pdbx_seq_one_letter_code
_entity_poly.pdbx_strand_id
1 'polypeptide(L)'
;MHFYSLATAAIAALAAAVSASPVADWGKGGSAAAAGAVFAMTNAVQNEIVAFSRAADGKLTQTGKYATQGNGIGVDFDTQNGLILSHDNKFLYAANPASDDVTVFGVSGSQLKFLQRIPAGDQPLSITTNGKGLLYVMSGSVASNGLTGFKVQNDSTLVAIPKSTIGLSSPIAVPGVAQFIPDGKFIVVTHKVGSNLDIFK
;
A
#
# COMPACT_ATOMS: atom_id res chain seq x y z
N MET A 1 9.74 2.52 -56.89
CA MET A 1 9.40 1.21 -57.48
C MET A 1 8.16 0.71 -56.77
N HIS A 2 7.04 0.64 -57.49
CA HIS A 2 5.75 0.18 -56.96
C HIS A 2 5.63 -1.32 -57.20
N PHE A 3 5.19 -2.06 -56.19
CA PHE A 3 4.75 -3.45 -56.33
C PHE A 3 3.35 -3.58 -55.72
N TYR A 4 2.40 -4.09 -56.51
CA TYR A 4 1.09 -4.52 -56.06
C TYR A 4 1.10 -6.05 -55.91
N SER A 5 0.35 -6.58 -54.94
CA SER A 5 -0.25 -7.91 -55.06
C SER A 5 -1.52 -8.00 -54.19
N LEU A 6 -2.62 -8.43 -54.83
CA LEU A 6 -3.91 -8.75 -54.24
C LEU A 6 -3.91 -10.19 -53.72
N ALA A 7 -4.52 -10.46 -52.56
CA ALA A 7 -5.18 -11.75 -52.35
C ALA A 7 -6.21 -11.74 -51.20
N THR A 8 -7.46 -12.00 -51.59
CA THR A 8 -8.52 -12.80 -50.91
C THR A 8 -9.05 -12.42 -49.53
N ALA A 9 -10.37 -12.18 -49.51
CA ALA A 9 -11.23 -12.20 -48.35
C ALA A 9 -11.44 -13.64 -47.83
N ALA A 10 -11.41 -13.80 -46.51
CA ALA A 10 -11.98 -14.96 -45.82
C ALA A 10 -13.06 -14.45 -44.85
N ILE A 11 -14.29 -14.90 -45.07
CA ILE A 11 -15.41 -14.69 -44.15
C ILE A 11 -15.21 -15.68 -43.00
N ALA A 12 -14.86 -15.18 -41.82
CA ALA A 12 -14.85 -15.99 -40.60
C ALA A 12 -16.24 -15.90 -39.94
N ALA A 13 -16.88 -17.06 -39.75
CA ALA A 13 -18.14 -17.19 -39.05
C ALA A 13 -17.97 -16.79 -37.57
N LEU A 14 -18.84 -15.90 -37.08
CA LEU A 14 -18.88 -15.50 -35.68
C LEU A 14 -19.66 -16.57 -34.88
N ALA A 15 -18.94 -17.49 -34.24
CA ALA A 15 -19.53 -18.35 -33.21
C ALA A 15 -19.55 -17.57 -31.89
N ALA A 16 -20.73 -17.14 -31.45
CA ALA A 16 -20.92 -16.56 -30.12
C ALA A 16 -20.79 -17.69 -29.08
N ALA A 17 -19.62 -17.81 -28.45
CA ALA A 17 -19.47 -18.60 -27.25
C ALA A 17 -19.99 -17.76 -26.06
N VAL A 18 -21.14 -18.15 -25.51
CA VAL A 18 -21.59 -17.63 -24.21
C VAL A 18 -20.65 -18.21 -23.15
N SER A 19 -19.64 -17.44 -22.76
CA SER A 19 -18.82 -17.75 -21.59
C SER A 19 -19.66 -17.50 -20.34
N ALA A 20 -20.28 -18.53 -19.80
CA ALA A 20 -20.78 -18.49 -18.43
C ALA A 20 -19.56 -18.42 -17.50
N SER A 21 -19.33 -17.26 -16.89
CA SER A 21 -18.34 -17.12 -15.83
C SER A 21 -18.70 -18.08 -14.69
N PRO A 22 -17.79 -18.96 -14.24
CA PRO A 22 -18.06 -19.75 -13.04
C PRO A 22 -18.21 -18.77 -11.87
N VAL A 23 -19.38 -18.80 -11.23
CA VAL A 23 -19.58 -18.21 -9.91
C VAL A 23 -18.56 -18.90 -9.01
N ALA A 24 -17.58 -18.15 -8.53
CA ALA A 24 -16.55 -18.68 -7.65
C ALA A 24 -17.21 -19.16 -6.36
N ASP A 25 -17.29 -20.48 -6.22
CA ASP A 25 -17.63 -21.16 -4.97
C ASP A 25 -16.51 -20.88 -3.96
N TRP A 26 -16.83 -20.16 -2.89
CA TRP A 26 -15.90 -19.92 -1.76
C TRP A 26 -15.83 -21.13 -0.84
N GLY A 27 -15.68 -22.32 -1.44
CA GLY A 27 -15.46 -23.59 -0.78
C GLY A 27 -14.03 -23.73 -0.27
N LYS A 28 -13.90 -24.09 1.01
CA LYS A 28 -12.63 -24.37 1.72
C LYS A 28 -11.80 -25.45 1.00
N GLY A 29 -10.88 -25.04 0.14
CA GLY A 29 -9.78 -25.87 -0.33
C GLY A 29 -8.69 -25.95 0.75
N GLY A 30 -8.57 -27.10 1.39
CA GLY A 30 -7.56 -27.38 2.42
C GLY A 30 -6.13 -27.35 1.86
N SER A 31 -5.50 -26.18 1.93
CA SER A 31 -4.04 -26.06 1.90
C SER A 31 -3.51 -26.40 3.29
N ALA A 32 -2.31 -26.99 3.39
CA ALA A 32 -1.62 -27.24 4.66
C ALA A 32 -1.83 -26.02 5.58
N ALA A 33 -2.45 -26.23 6.75
CA ALA A 33 -3.10 -25.16 7.51
C ALA A 33 -2.17 -23.93 7.62
N ALA A 34 -2.51 -22.87 6.88
CA ALA A 34 -1.69 -21.67 6.84
C ALA A 34 -1.61 -21.10 8.26
N ALA A 35 -0.39 -20.93 8.77
CA ALA A 35 -0.13 -20.37 10.09
C ALA A 35 -0.29 -18.83 10.09
N GLY A 36 -0.26 -18.20 8.92
CA GLY A 36 -0.49 -16.78 8.75
C GLY A 36 -0.34 -16.32 7.30
N ALA A 37 -0.22 -15.00 7.12
CA ALA A 37 0.04 -14.38 5.84
C ALA A 37 1.21 -13.39 5.93
N VAL A 38 1.87 -13.15 4.80
CA VAL A 38 2.90 -12.12 4.64
C VAL A 38 2.51 -11.27 3.43
N PHE A 39 2.71 -9.96 3.56
CA PHE A 39 2.44 -9.00 2.49
C PHE A 39 3.72 -8.22 2.18
N ALA A 40 4.02 -8.07 0.90
CA ALA A 40 5.07 -7.21 0.41
C ALA A 40 4.46 -6.21 -0.58
N MET A 41 4.87 -4.96 -0.50
CA MET A 41 4.47 -3.93 -1.46
C MET A 41 5.54 -3.83 -2.55
N THR A 42 5.12 -3.67 -3.80
CA THR A 42 6.04 -3.27 -4.86
C THR A 42 6.37 -1.78 -4.71
N ASN A 43 6.95 -1.18 -5.73
CA ASN A 43 6.93 0.27 -5.88
C ASN A 43 6.87 0.62 -7.37
N ALA A 44 6.13 -0.15 -8.15
CA ALA A 44 6.00 0.07 -9.58
C ALA A 44 5.04 1.23 -9.85
N VAL A 45 5.09 1.79 -11.08
CA VAL A 45 4.13 2.83 -11.51
C VAL A 45 2.70 2.39 -11.27
N GLN A 46 2.37 1.12 -11.52
CA GLN A 46 1.17 0.48 -10.99
C GLN A 46 1.55 -0.27 -9.73
N ASN A 47 1.32 0.34 -8.56
CA ASN A 47 1.78 -0.23 -7.30
C ASN A 47 0.86 -1.38 -6.85
N GLU A 48 1.46 -2.46 -6.34
CA GLU A 48 0.75 -3.69 -5.99
C GLU A 48 1.18 -4.21 -4.62
N ILE A 49 0.28 -4.92 -3.94
CA ILE A 49 0.60 -5.78 -2.81
C ILE A 49 0.70 -7.22 -3.30
N VAL A 50 1.84 -7.85 -3.08
CA VAL A 50 2.05 -9.28 -3.26
C VAL A 50 1.75 -9.98 -1.93
N ALA A 51 0.78 -10.89 -1.95
CA ALA A 51 0.37 -11.63 -0.77
C ALA A 51 0.89 -13.07 -0.80
N PHE A 52 1.28 -13.56 0.37
CA PHE A 52 1.75 -14.92 0.58
C PHE A 52 0.97 -15.57 1.73
N SER A 53 0.63 -16.85 1.59
CA SER A 53 0.34 -17.69 2.75
C SER A 53 1.66 -18.13 3.37
N ARG A 54 1.69 -18.21 4.70
CA ARG A 54 2.84 -18.68 5.49
C ARG A 54 2.48 -19.97 6.19
N ALA A 55 3.20 -21.05 5.88
CA ALA A 55 3.11 -22.31 6.61
C ALA A 55 3.77 -22.22 7.99
N ALA A 56 3.51 -23.20 8.87
CA ALA A 56 4.03 -23.21 10.24
C ALA A 56 5.57 -23.25 10.30
N ASP A 57 6.21 -23.85 9.30
CA ASP A 57 7.67 -23.88 9.10
C ASP A 57 8.25 -22.58 8.50
N GLY A 58 7.39 -21.60 8.20
CA GLY A 58 7.77 -20.32 7.60
C GLY A 58 7.80 -20.30 6.08
N LYS A 59 7.54 -21.41 5.39
CA LYS A 59 7.49 -21.42 3.92
C LYS A 59 6.41 -20.47 3.41
N LEU A 60 6.79 -19.59 2.48
CA LEU A 60 5.90 -18.64 1.83
C LEU A 60 5.43 -19.19 0.48
N THR A 61 4.12 -19.14 0.24
CA THR A 61 3.53 -19.46 -1.06
C THR A 61 2.73 -18.25 -1.53
N GLN A 62 3.09 -17.68 -2.67
CA GLN A 62 2.38 -16.52 -3.20
C GLN A 62 0.93 -16.90 -3.51
N THR A 63 -0.03 -16.12 -3.00
CA THR A 63 -1.47 -16.38 -3.18
C THR A 63 -2.16 -15.34 -4.04
N GLY A 64 -1.54 -14.19 -4.28
CA GLY A 64 -2.16 -13.16 -5.12
C GLY A 64 -1.32 -11.89 -5.24
N LYS A 65 -1.78 -11.04 -6.16
CA LYS A 65 -1.35 -9.65 -6.32
C LYS A 65 -2.58 -8.76 -6.31
N TYR A 66 -2.49 -7.64 -5.62
CA TYR A 66 -3.60 -6.70 -5.44
C TYR A 66 -3.14 -5.30 -5.79
N ALA A 67 -3.77 -4.69 -6.80
CA ALA A 67 -3.49 -3.30 -7.14
C ALA A 67 -3.85 -2.40 -5.95
N THR A 68 -2.92 -1.53 -5.55
CA THR A 68 -3.17 -0.46 -4.57
C THR A 68 -4.16 0.58 -5.10
N GLN A 69 -4.35 0.63 -6.43
CA GLN A 69 -5.03 1.71 -7.13
C GLN A 69 -4.31 3.06 -7.03
N GLY A 70 -3.16 3.13 -6.37
CA GLY A 70 -2.23 4.25 -6.42
C GLY A 70 -0.98 3.88 -7.21
N ASN A 71 -0.06 4.84 -7.28
CA ASN A 71 1.16 4.71 -8.07
C ASN A 71 2.40 4.77 -7.19
N GLY A 72 3.34 3.89 -7.49
CA GLY A 72 4.70 3.94 -6.96
C GLY A 72 5.60 4.77 -7.87
N ILE A 73 6.80 5.09 -7.38
CA ILE A 73 7.78 5.93 -8.11
C ILE A 73 8.69 5.13 -9.05
N GLY A 74 8.62 3.79 -9.04
CA GLY A 74 9.38 2.92 -9.95
C GLY A 74 10.85 2.73 -9.57
N VAL A 75 11.28 3.22 -8.42
CA VAL A 75 12.64 3.08 -7.87
C VAL A 75 12.58 2.54 -6.43
N ASP A 76 13.70 2.11 -5.84
CA ASP A 76 13.67 1.54 -4.49
C ASP A 76 13.23 2.56 -3.42
N PHE A 77 12.49 2.07 -2.42
CA PHE A 77 12.22 2.82 -1.19
C PHE A 77 13.47 2.80 -0.31
N ASP A 78 14.02 3.98 -0.05
CA ASP A 78 15.08 4.17 0.94
C ASP A 78 14.50 4.49 2.35
N THR A 79 13.20 4.27 2.54
CA THR A 79 12.44 4.43 3.79
C THR A 79 11.72 3.13 4.16
N GLN A 80 11.46 2.92 5.45
CA GLN A 80 10.69 1.77 5.97
C GLN A 80 9.23 2.16 6.26
N ASN A 81 8.40 1.16 6.53
CA ASN A 81 6.99 1.33 6.90
C ASN A 81 6.10 1.95 5.81
N GLY A 82 6.46 1.80 4.53
CA GLY A 82 5.55 2.10 3.42
C GLY A 82 4.34 1.17 3.34
N LEU A 83 4.40 0.02 4.02
CA LEU A 83 3.31 -0.95 4.17
C LEU A 83 3.23 -1.37 5.65
N ILE A 84 2.08 -1.17 6.30
CA ILE A 84 1.88 -1.60 7.69
C ILE A 84 0.52 -2.29 7.88
N LEU A 85 0.48 -3.32 8.75
CA LEU A 85 -0.77 -3.93 9.23
C LEU A 85 -1.34 -3.12 10.40
N SER A 86 -2.66 -3.13 10.54
CA SER A 86 -3.32 -2.73 11.78
C SER A 86 -2.92 -3.67 12.92
N HIS A 87 -3.02 -3.19 14.17
CA HIS A 87 -2.64 -3.97 15.35
C HIS A 87 -3.40 -5.29 15.48
N ASP A 88 -4.64 -5.35 14.98
CA ASP A 88 -5.48 -6.55 14.98
C ASP A 88 -5.37 -7.40 13.69
N ASN A 89 -4.43 -7.05 12.80
CA ASN A 89 -4.17 -7.71 11.50
C ASN A 89 -5.36 -7.75 10.53
N LYS A 90 -6.40 -6.94 10.75
CA LYS A 90 -7.59 -6.91 9.88
C LYS A 90 -7.49 -5.92 8.74
N PHE A 91 -6.53 -5.00 8.80
CA PHE A 91 -6.37 -3.96 7.79
C PHE A 91 -4.90 -3.76 7.43
N LEU A 92 -4.67 -3.32 6.20
CA LEU A 92 -3.34 -3.08 5.64
C LEU A 92 -3.32 -1.70 4.99
N TYR A 93 -2.33 -0.88 5.33
CA TYR A 93 -2.16 0.48 4.85
C TYR A 93 -0.92 0.55 3.96
N ALA A 94 -1.08 1.05 2.73
CA ALA A 94 -0.04 1.08 1.71
C ALA A 94 0.17 2.51 1.20
N ALA A 95 1.41 3.00 1.25
CA ALA A 95 1.78 4.31 0.72
C ALA A 95 2.01 4.26 -0.79
N ASN A 96 1.45 5.24 -1.52
CA ASN A 96 1.61 5.38 -2.95
C ASN A 96 2.29 6.73 -3.26
N PRO A 97 3.63 6.77 -3.31
CA PRO A 97 4.39 8.01 -3.35
C PRO A 97 4.18 8.83 -4.63
N ALA A 98 3.88 8.20 -5.78
CA ALA A 98 3.70 8.94 -7.02
C ALA A 98 2.27 9.46 -7.22
N SER A 99 1.30 8.98 -6.43
CA SER A 99 -0.08 9.45 -6.47
C SER A 99 -0.51 10.21 -5.21
N ASP A 100 0.44 10.50 -4.31
CA ASP A 100 0.25 11.32 -3.10
C ASP A 100 -0.85 10.80 -2.15
N ASP A 101 -1.02 9.48 -2.10
CA ASP A 101 -2.12 8.85 -1.37
C ASP A 101 -1.71 7.59 -0.59
N VAL A 102 -2.61 7.17 0.30
CA VAL A 102 -2.55 5.88 0.98
C VAL A 102 -3.77 5.05 0.60
N THR A 103 -3.54 3.76 0.36
CA THR A 103 -4.59 2.76 0.17
C THR A 103 -4.82 1.96 1.43
N VAL A 104 -6.09 1.71 1.74
CA VAL A 104 -6.54 0.83 2.83
C VAL A 104 -7.15 -0.44 2.25
N PHE A 105 -6.66 -1.59 2.71
CA PHE A 105 -7.25 -2.89 2.43
C PHE A 105 -7.81 -3.53 3.70
N GLY A 106 -8.91 -4.27 3.56
CA GLY A 106 -9.32 -5.28 4.52
C GLY A 106 -8.57 -6.58 4.27
N VAL A 107 -8.18 -7.25 5.35
CA VAL A 107 -7.35 -8.47 5.34
C VAL A 107 -8.18 -9.67 5.81
N SER A 108 -8.13 -10.75 5.05
CA SER A 108 -8.70 -12.06 5.43
C SER A 108 -7.75 -13.18 5.03
N GLY A 109 -6.97 -13.67 5.99
CA GLY A 109 -5.86 -14.57 5.70
C GLY A 109 -4.84 -13.88 4.77
N SER A 110 -4.56 -14.48 3.62
CA SER A 110 -3.70 -13.89 2.58
C SER A 110 -4.49 -13.19 1.46
N GLN A 111 -5.78 -12.92 1.67
CA GLN A 111 -6.65 -12.19 0.75
C GLN A 111 -6.81 -10.73 1.17
N LEU A 112 -6.83 -9.83 0.18
CA LEU A 112 -7.04 -8.40 0.39
C LEU A 112 -8.28 -7.91 -0.34
N LYS A 113 -9.03 -7.01 0.30
CA LYS A 113 -10.16 -6.29 -0.27
C LYS A 113 -9.89 -4.80 -0.21
N PHE A 114 -9.86 -4.11 -1.35
CA PHE A 114 -9.76 -2.65 -1.38
C PHE A 114 -10.93 -2.01 -0.62
N LEU A 115 -10.64 -1.03 0.23
CA LEU A 115 -11.64 -0.29 1.00
C LEU A 115 -11.63 1.20 0.67
N GLN A 116 -10.45 1.82 0.61
CA GLN A 116 -10.31 3.26 0.49
C GLN A 116 -8.98 3.64 -0.16
N ARG A 117 -8.97 4.77 -0.86
CA ARG A 117 -7.77 5.53 -1.21
C ARG A 117 -7.97 6.97 -0.73
N ILE A 118 -6.97 7.55 -0.08
CA ILE A 118 -7.08 8.89 0.52
C ILE A 118 -5.78 9.69 0.35
N PRO A 119 -5.84 10.99 -0.02
CA PRO A 119 -4.65 11.83 -0.08
C PRO A 119 -3.90 11.85 1.25
N ALA A 120 -2.57 11.76 1.19
CA ALA A 120 -1.71 11.61 2.36
C ALA A 120 -0.45 12.48 2.35
N GLY A 121 -0.50 13.59 1.62
CA GLY A 121 0.61 14.52 1.46
C GLY A 121 1.48 14.19 0.26
N ASP A 122 2.39 15.08 -0.07
CA ASP A 122 3.29 15.00 -1.21
C ASP A 122 4.35 13.92 -1.00
N GLN A 123 4.28 12.86 -1.80
CA GLN A 123 5.17 11.69 -1.76
C GLN A 123 5.18 11.00 -0.38
N PRO A 124 4.11 10.27 0.00
CA PRO A 124 4.07 9.49 1.24
C PRO A 124 5.07 8.33 1.22
N LEU A 125 5.85 8.19 2.30
CA LEU A 125 6.97 7.24 2.39
C LEU A 125 6.90 6.30 3.61
N SER A 126 6.40 6.77 4.75
CA SER A 126 6.33 5.96 5.97
C SER A 126 4.98 6.15 6.66
N ILE A 127 4.40 5.06 7.13
CA ILE A 127 3.14 5.05 7.84
C ILE A 127 3.39 4.56 9.26
N THR A 128 2.76 5.18 10.26
CA THR A 128 2.78 4.70 11.63
C THR A 128 1.41 4.82 12.28
N THR A 129 1.06 3.88 13.16
CA THR A 129 -0.19 3.90 13.93
C THR A 129 0.10 3.66 15.40
N ASN A 130 -0.71 4.28 16.27
CA ASN A 130 -0.63 4.06 17.71
C ASN A 130 -1.55 2.92 18.20
N GLY A 131 -2.30 2.26 17.30
CA GLY A 131 -3.28 1.22 17.64
C GLY A 131 -4.48 1.72 18.47
N LYS A 132 -4.61 3.03 18.69
CA LYS A 132 -5.63 3.69 19.52
C LYS A 132 -6.46 4.70 18.71
N GLY A 133 -6.58 4.47 17.40
CA GLY A 133 -7.38 5.31 16.51
C GLY A 133 -6.63 6.44 15.80
N LEU A 134 -5.30 6.51 15.89
CA LEU A 134 -4.49 7.45 15.12
C LEU A 134 -3.54 6.73 14.16
N LEU A 135 -3.39 7.34 12.98
CA LEU A 135 -2.40 6.98 11.97
C LEU A 135 -1.76 8.27 11.46
N TYR A 136 -0.45 8.26 11.28
CA TYR A 136 0.29 9.36 10.66
C TYR A 136 1.08 8.84 9.47
N VAL A 137 1.13 9.68 8.44
CA VAL A 137 1.89 9.44 7.23
C VAL A 137 2.97 10.49 7.15
N MET A 138 4.21 10.04 7.06
CA MET A 138 5.36 10.87 6.77
C MET A 138 5.57 10.91 5.27
N SER A 139 5.63 12.12 4.75
CA SER A 139 5.75 12.41 3.33
C SER A 139 6.95 13.32 3.10
N GLY A 140 7.57 13.21 1.92
CA GLY A 140 8.79 13.93 1.63
C GLY A 140 9.16 13.86 0.16
N SER A 141 9.25 15.03 -0.45
CA SER A 141 9.71 15.28 -1.82
C SER A 141 10.75 16.40 -1.82
N VAL A 142 11.23 16.77 -3.00
CA VAL A 142 12.08 17.97 -3.20
C VAL A 142 11.36 19.29 -2.88
N ALA A 143 10.03 19.30 -2.87
CA ALA A 143 9.22 20.50 -2.65
C ALA A 143 8.77 20.64 -1.19
N SER A 144 8.50 19.54 -0.49
CA SER A 144 7.97 19.59 0.88
C SER A 144 8.25 18.32 1.66
N ASN A 145 8.20 18.40 3.00
CA ASN A 145 8.20 17.23 3.86
C ASN A 145 7.33 17.49 5.10
N GLY A 146 6.86 16.41 5.75
CA GLY A 146 6.07 16.55 6.97
C GLY A 146 5.32 15.29 7.36
N LEU A 147 4.60 15.39 8.48
CA LEU A 147 3.65 14.39 8.96
C LEU A 147 2.22 14.86 8.71
N THR A 148 1.37 14.00 8.15
CA THR A 148 -0.08 14.23 8.02
C THR A 148 -0.83 13.20 8.85
N GLY A 149 -1.79 13.65 9.66
CA GLY A 149 -2.50 12.82 10.63
C GLY A 149 -3.91 12.41 10.19
N PHE A 150 -4.31 11.21 10.61
CA PHE A 150 -5.61 10.60 10.33
C PHE A 150 -6.22 10.00 11.59
N LYS A 151 -7.55 10.12 11.71
CA LYS A 151 -8.33 9.26 12.59
C LYS A 151 -8.62 7.96 11.86
N VAL A 152 -8.39 6.85 12.56
CA VAL A 152 -8.78 5.51 12.10
C VAL A 152 -10.19 5.24 12.62
N GLN A 153 -11.13 5.06 11.71
CA GLN A 153 -12.52 4.79 12.01
C GLN A 153 -12.73 3.32 12.44
N ASN A 154 -13.93 2.96 12.88
CA ASN A 154 -14.22 1.58 13.32
C ASN A 154 -14.14 0.56 12.17
N ASP A 155 -14.42 0.98 10.94
CA ASP A 155 -14.20 0.19 9.73
C ASP A 155 -12.75 0.32 9.20
N SER A 156 -11.89 0.97 9.98
CA SER A 156 -10.49 1.30 9.71
C SER A 156 -10.22 2.12 8.46
N THR A 157 -11.27 2.71 7.88
CA THR A 157 -11.10 3.82 6.95
C THR A 157 -10.47 5.00 7.68
N LEU A 158 -9.76 5.82 6.93
CA LEU A 158 -9.05 6.99 7.41
C LEU A 158 -9.87 8.24 7.15
N VAL A 159 -9.91 9.12 8.15
CA VAL A 159 -10.43 10.49 8.02
C VAL A 159 -9.30 11.44 8.37
N ALA A 160 -8.96 12.33 7.44
CA ALA A 160 -7.92 13.32 7.65
C ALA A 160 -8.22 14.19 8.89
N ILE A 161 -7.22 14.40 9.73
CA ILE A 161 -7.29 15.36 10.82
C ILE A 161 -7.02 16.75 10.20
N PRO A 162 -7.98 17.69 10.25
CA PRO A 162 -7.78 19.00 9.63
C PRO A 162 -6.56 19.73 10.21
N LYS A 163 -5.77 20.35 9.33
CA LYS A 163 -4.56 21.12 9.71
C LYS A 163 -3.53 20.31 10.52
N SER A 164 -3.48 18.99 10.32
CA SER A 164 -2.51 18.11 10.99
C SER A 164 -1.18 17.98 10.27
N THR A 165 -1.01 18.64 9.12
CA THR A 165 0.27 18.63 8.40
C THR A 165 1.28 19.48 9.14
N ILE A 166 2.30 18.84 9.71
CA ILE A 166 3.39 19.50 10.43
C ILE A 166 4.69 19.21 9.68
N GLY A 167 5.38 20.26 9.26
CA GLY A 167 6.68 20.15 8.59
C GLY A 167 7.76 19.61 9.53
N LEU A 168 8.76 18.94 8.96
CA LEU A 168 9.91 18.47 9.73
C LEU A 168 10.90 19.62 9.98
N SER A 169 11.77 19.48 10.98
CA SER A 169 12.76 20.52 11.33
C SER A 169 13.85 20.67 10.27
N SER A 170 14.15 19.60 9.54
CA SER A 170 15.11 19.62 8.44
C SER A 170 14.38 19.82 7.10
N PRO A 171 14.74 20.85 6.32
CA PRO A 171 14.13 21.10 5.01
C PRO A 171 14.63 20.13 3.93
N ILE A 172 15.52 19.19 4.26
CA ILE A 172 16.11 18.28 3.28
C ILE A 172 15.05 17.27 2.80
N ALA A 173 15.03 17.06 1.49
CA ALA A 173 13.96 16.44 0.70
C ALA A 173 13.65 14.96 0.98
N VAL A 174 14.35 14.28 1.89
CA VAL A 174 14.12 12.84 2.11
C VAL A 174 14.17 12.50 3.60
N PRO A 175 13.01 12.41 4.27
CA PRO A 175 12.97 11.96 5.65
C PRO A 175 13.29 10.47 5.77
N GLY A 176 13.67 10.05 6.97
CA GLY A 176 13.98 8.66 7.29
C GLY A 176 12.70 7.85 7.47
N VAL A 177 12.31 7.60 8.72
CA VAL A 177 11.15 6.80 9.11
C VAL A 177 10.41 7.53 10.22
N ALA A 178 9.08 7.46 10.21
CA ALA A 178 8.25 7.90 11.32
C ALA A 178 7.73 6.70 12.13
N GLN A 179 7.79 6.80 13.45
CA GLN A 179 7.32 5.74 14.33
C GLN A 179 6.69 6.30 15.61
N PHE A 180 5.46 5.88 15.90
CA PHE A 180 4.90 6.01 17.24
C PHE A 180 5.74 5.25 18.26
N ILE A 181 6.05 5.90 19.37
CA ILE A 181 6.65 5.21 20.52
C ILE A 181 5.62 4.29 21.18
N PRO A 182 6.03 3.26 21.96
CA PRO A 182 5.13 2.22 22.46
C PRO A 182 3.90 2.69 23.25
N ASP A 183 3.98 3.83 23.96
CA ASP A 183 2.84 4.37 24.70
C ASP A 183 1.79 5.06 23.80
N GLY A 184 2.14 5.31 22.54
CA GLY A 184 1.32 5.92 21.50
C GLY A 184 1.15 7.43 21.62
N LYS A 185 1.94 8.11 22.46
CA LYS A 185 1.81 9.55 22.75
C LYS A 185 2.75 10.44 21.95
N PHE A 186 3.81 9.86 21.39
CA PHE A 186 4.77 10.62 20.60
C PHE A 186 5.12 9.87 19.31
N ILE A 187 5.47 10.63 18.29
CA ILE A 187 6.04 10.13 17.04
C ILE A 187 7.48 10.62 16.99
N VAL A 188 8.41 9.70 16.74
CA VAL A 188 9.80 10.03 16.44
C VAL A 188 10.01 9.91 14.94
N VAL A 189 10.66 10.91 14.35
CA VAL A 189 11.07 10.91 12.94
C VAL A 189 12.59 10.94 12.86
N THR A 190 13.16 9.99 12.12
CA THR A 190 14.57 10.00 11.77
C THR A 190 14.80 10.81 10.50
N HIS A 191 15.98 11.40 10.36
CA HIS A 191 16.40 12.10 9.15
C HIS A 191 17.54 11.33 8.49
N LYS A 192 17.53 11.25 7.15
CA LYS A 192 18.61 10.61 6.38
C LYS A 192 19.87 11.46 6.32
N VAL A 193 19.71 12.77 6.46
CA VAL A 193 20.79 13.75 6.48
C VAL A 193 20.64 14.60 7.74
N GLY A 194 21.76 14.80 8.42
CA GLY A 194 21.79 15.41 9.76
C GLY A 194 21.91 14.37 10.86
N SER A 195 22.09 14.84 12.09
CA SER A 195 22.21 14.01 13.29
C SER A 195 21.13 14.37 14.32
N ASN A 196 19.94 14.67 13.82
CA ASN A 196 18.78 15.08 14.61
C ASN A 196 17.63 14.08 14.48
N LEU A 197 16.73 14.14 15.45
CA LEU A 197 15.44 13.46 15.47
C LEU A 197 14.36 14.50 15.75
N ASP A 198 13.24 14.42 15.04
CA ASP A 198 12.05 15.19 15.41
C ASP A 198 11.15 14.36 16.32
N ILE A 199 10.54 15.02 17.30
CA ILE A 199 9.57 14.41 18.22
C ILE A 199 8.28 15.22 18.19
N PHE A 200 7.19 14.56 17.82
CA PHE A 200 5.84 15.13 17.75
C PHE A 200 4.95 14.52 18.83
N LYS A 201 3.96 15.27 19.31
CA LYS A 201 3.04 14.86 20.38
C LYS A 201 1.59 14.96 19.91
#